data_AF-A0A7C7T4B9-F1
#
_entry.id   AF-A0A7C7T4B9-F1
#
_cell.length_a   1.000
_cell.length_b   1.000
_cell.length_c   1.000
_cell.angle_alpha   90.00
_cell.angle_beta   90.00
_cell.angle_gamma   90.00
#
_symmetry.space_group_name_H-M   'P 1'
#
loop_
_entity.id
_entity.type
_entity.pdbx_description
1 polymer ?
#
loop_
_entity_poly.entity_id
_entity_poly.type
_entity_poly.pdbx_seq_one_letter_code
_entity_poly.pdbx_strand_id
1 'polypeptide(L)'
;MTKRLRVQRGITLMEIMISMGVALVGIMGIMSLMPLAAVNLSKGVQADAVSTFGRGALHDFTAREMIHGDWIAVDNANQLFRLPEADARRTRASFCIDPLYMASHTAFAFANLPVVTSTADSMPYYNLSGEPAYSQPRMFRCAPPRVSTGTDKFPISTALAQHVFTSHDDLSFVRPNDRALPPVQTYNRINDTNPADAWENAPRLRQSKGRFSWMATVVPEIDNNATISDEFRRLSIVIFHDRVIDPAINQFAPSDGDQELLFDVILLGSGIAGGDVRLMTRPSRSGSADDLSELRVGNWIMLGGAVVPAVNGVFRQQFRWYRVVDMAATTSVMTDYNGTRVWTRDVTLVGPDWIRPEWLNYKMDESPEDNLMNYGTMRTQATWLRGVVSVLEKTVVVR
;
A
#
# COMPACT_ATOMS: atom_id res chain seq x y z
N MET A 1 21.11 59.62 59.71
CA MET A 1 21.12 58.29 59.06
C MET A 1 19.77 57.62 59.36
N THR A 2 18.77 57.81 58.50
CA THR A 2 17.38 57.42 58.76
C THR A 2 17.14 55.98 58.29
N LYS A 3 17.02 55.05 59.24
CA LYS A 3 16.66 53.65 59.00
C LYS A 3 15.21 53.58 58.54
N ARG A 4 14.96 53.41 57.23
CA ARG A 4 13.63 53.06 56.71
C ARG A 4 13.27 51.66 57.21
N LEU A 5 12.28 51.57 58.10
CA LEU A 5 11.66 50.31 58.50
C LEU A 5 10.95 49.73 57.27
N ARG A 6 11.45 48.61 56.76
CA ARG A 6 10.75 47.81 55.75
C ARG A 6 9.51 47.22 56.41
N VAL A 7 8.34 47.75 56.06
CA VAL A 7 7.06 47.11 56.37
C VAL A 7 7.02 45.79 55.60
N GLN A 8 7.14 44.68 56.31
CA GLN A 8 6.88 43.36 55.75
C GLN A 8 5.38 43.24 55.52
N ARG A 9 4.96 43.18 54.25
CA ARG A 9 3.58 42.89 53.89
C ARG A 9 3.36 41.39 54.07
N GLY A 10 2.45 40.99 54.96
CA GLY A 10 2.05 39.59 55.11
C GLY A 10 1.27 39.14 53.88
N ILE A 11 1.59 37.96 53.36
CA ILE A 11 0.84 37.29 52.29
C ILE A 11 -0.50 36.85 52.89
N THR A 12 -1.62 37.17 52.23
CA THR A 12 -2.94 36.81 52.75
C THR A 12 -3.32 35.38 52.37
N LEU A 13 -4.08 34.68 53.22
CA LEU A 13 -4.56 33.33 52.93
C LEU A 13 -5.41 33.29 51.64
N MET A 14 -6.12 34.37 51.33
CA MET A 14 -6.85 34.55 50.07
C MET A 14 -5.91 34.54 48.86
N GLU A 15 -4.76 35.19 48.94
CA GLU A 15 -3.75 35.25 47.88
C GLU A 15 -3.14 33.86 47.60
N ILE A 16 -2.95 33.05 48.64
CA ILE A 16 -2.49 31.65 48.52
C ILE A 16 -3.56 30.79 47.84
N MET A 17 -4.82 30.92 48.24
CA MET A 17 -5.91 30.16 47.63
C MET A 17 -6.13 30.52 46.15
N ILE A 18 -6.06 31.81 45.81
CA ILE A 18 -6.14 32.26 44.41
C ILE A 18 -4.95 31.69 43.62
N SER A 19 -3.74 31.74 44.18
CA SER A 19 -2.55 31.20 43.54
C SER A 19 -2.66 29.69 43.31
N MET A 20 -3.18 28.93 44.27
CA MET A 20 -3.41 27.49 44.14
C MET A 20 -4.49 27.20 43.09
N GLY A 21 -5.57 27.98 43.05
CA GLY A 21 -6.62 27.87 42.03
C GLY A 21 -6.09 28.09 40.62
N VAL A 22 -5.31 29.15 40.41
CA VAL A 22 -4.66 29.44 39.12
C VAL A 22 -3.67 28.34 38.74
N ALA A 23 -2.87 27.84 39.69
CA ALA A 23 -1.93 26.75 39.45
C ALA A 23 -2.65 25.45 39.03
N LEU A 24 -3.76 25.10 39.69
CA LEU A 24 -4.55 23.91 39.34
C LEU A 24 -5.16 24.02 37.95
N VAL A 25 -5.74 25.17 37.60
CA VAL A 25 -6.28 25.40 36.25
C VAL A 25 -5.17 25.33 35.20
N GLY A 26 -3.99 25.88 35.48
CA GLY A 26 -2.82 25.80 34.61
C GLY A 26 -2.35 24.35 34.38
N ILE A 27 -2.26 23.54 35.44
CA ILE A 27 -1.86 22.13 35.34
C ILE A 27 -2.91 21.32 34.57
N MET A 28 -4.20 21.53 34.83
CA MET A 28 -5.27 20.87 34.08
C MET A 28 -5.23 21.24 32.58
N GLY A 29 -4.93 22.50 32.25
CA GLY A 29 -4.74 22.94 30.86
C GLY A 29 -3.57 22.23 30.16
N ILE A 30 -2.45 22.00 30.85
CA ILE A 30 -1.31 21.26 30.29
C ILE A 30 -1.66 19.77 30.13
N MET A 31 -2.35 19.18 31.11
CA MET A 31 -2.75 17.77 31.06
C MET A 31 -3.72 17.48 29.90
N SER A 32 -4.58 18.41 29.52
CA SER A 32 -5.49 18.22 28.37
C SER A 32 -4.77 18.24 27.01
N LEU A 33 -3.62 18.91 26.92
CA LEU A 33 -2.82 18.99 25.68
C LEU A 33 -1.85 17.82 25.50
N MET A 34 -1.49 17.12 26.58
CA MET A 34 -0.49 16.04 26.55
C MET A 34 -0.84 14.90 25.58
N PRO A 35 -2.09 14.38 25.52
CA PRO A 35 -2.45 13.33 24.56
C PRO A 35 -2.31 13.78 23.10
N LEU A 36 -2.71 15.03 22.80
CA LEU A 36 -2.59 15.60 21.46
C LEU A 36 -1.11 15.74 21.05
N ALA A 37 -0.28 16.22 21.97
CA ALA A 37 1.17 16.31 21.75
C ALA A 37 1.79 14.93 21.49
N ALA A 38 1.39 13.90 22.25
CA ALA A 38 1.87 12.54 22.06
C ALA A 38 1.47 11.95 20.69
N VAL A 39 0.22 12.17 20.24
CA VAL A 39 -0.25 11.73 18.92
C VAL A 39 0.50 12.45 17.80
N ASN A 40 0.70 13.76 17.91
CA ASN A 40 1.43 14.53 16.90
C ASN A 40 2.91 14.16 16.84
N LEU A 41 3.54 13.91 18.00
CA LEU A 41 4.91 13.43 18.07
C LEU A 41 5.04 12.04 17.44
N SER A 42 4.11 11.12 17.73
CA SER A 42 4.08 9.79 17.11
C SER A 42 3.96 9.87 15.59
N LYS A 43 3.06 10.73 15.07
CA LYS A 43 2.93 10.99 13.63
C LYS A 43 4.20 11.59 13.04
N GLY A 44 4.88 12.49 13.75
CA GLY A 44 6.14 13.09 13.34
C GLY A 44 7.27 12.06 13.23
N VAL A 45 7.42 11.20 14.24
CA VAL A 45 8.39 10.09 14.22
C VAL A 45 8.09 9.10 13.10
N GLN A 46 6.81 8.76 12.90
CA GLN A 46 6.41 7.89 11.81
C GLN A 46 6.71 8.52 10.44
N ALA A 47 6.41 9.80 10.25
CA ALA A 47 6.68 10.51 8.99
C ALA A 47 8.18 10.58 8.68
N ASP A 48 9.02 10.82 9.69
CA ASP A 48 10.48 10.82 9.54
C ASP A 48 11.03 9.44 9.19
N ALA A 49 10.58 8.39 9.89
CA ALA A 49 10.94 7.01 9.60
C ALA A 49 10.54 6.60 8.17
N VAL A 50 9.32 6.95 7.75
CA VAL A 50 8.81 6.68 6.39
C VAL A 50 9.63 7.42 5.33
N SER A 51 10.01 8.68 5.57
CA SER A 51 10.84 9.46 4.64
C SER A 51 12.24 8.88 4.49
N THR A 52 12.86 8.47 5.59
CA THR A 52 14.20 7.88 5.61
C THR A 52 14.19 6.49 4.97
N PHE A 53 13.27 5.62 5.39
CA PHE A 53 13.12 4.28 4.83
C PHE A 53 12.76 4.31 3.35
N GLY A 54 11.85 5.20 2.95
CA GLY A 54 11.42 5.34 1.56
C GLY A 54 12.54 5.77 0.62
N ARG A 55 13.38 6.72 1.04
CA ARG A 55 14.57 7.10 0.28
C ARG A 55 15.57 5.96 0.18
N GLY A 56 15.75 5.20 1.27
CA GLY A 56 16.55 3.97 1.28
C GLY A 56 16.02 2.92 0.29
N ALA A 57 14.72 2.64 0.30
CA ALA A 57 14.08 1.70 -0.61
C ALA A 57 14.23 2.13 -2.09
N LEU A 58 14.06 3.42 -2.41
CA LEU A 58 14.28 3.94 -3.75
C LEU A 58 15.75 3.84 -4.19
N HIS A 59 16.69 4.11 -3.27
CA HIS A 59 18.11 3.95 -3.50
C HIS A 59 18.45 2.48 -3.76
N ASP A 60 17.99 1.56 -2.92
CA ASP A 60 18.21 0.13 -3.05
C ASP A 60 17.63 -0.44 -4.34
N PHE A 61 16.44 0.01 -4.73
CA PHE A 61 15.82 -0.32 -6.01
C PHE A 61 16.73 0.07 -7.18
N THR A 62 17.29 1.28 -7.13
CA THR A 62 18.17 1.79 -8.20
C THR A 62 19.53 1.10 -8.18
N ALA A 63 20.13 0.93 -7.00
CA ALA A 63 21.47 0.35 -6.81
C ALA A 63 21.53 -1.13 -7.21
N ARG A 64 20.42 -1.85 -7.07
CA ARG A 64 20.29 -3.25 -7.49
C ARG A 64 19.79 -3.40 -8.93
N GLU A 65 19.65 -2.29 -9.65
CA GLU A 65 19.13 -2.25 -11.02
C GLU A 65 17.81 -3.03 -11.18
N MET A 66 16.94 -2.93 -10.17
CA MET A 66 15.69 -3.68 -10.12
C MET A 66 14.84 -3.41 -11.37
N ILE A 67 14.86 -2.20 -11.92
CA ILE A 67 14.12 -1.90 -13.16
C ILE A 67 14.49 -2.79 -14.36
N HIS A 68 15.74 -3.27 -14.42
CA HIS A 68 16.27 -4.16 -15.47
C HIS A 68 16.36 -5.62 -15.00
N GLY A 69 15.92 -5.92 -13.79
CA GLY A 69 15.99 -7.25 -13.20
C GLY A 69 15.24 -8.28 -14.03
N ASP A 70 15.78 -9.50 -14.06
CA ASP A 70 15.04 -10.67 -14.52
C ASP A 70 14.02 -11.01 -13.42
N TRP A 71 12.75 -10.68 -13.62
CA TRP A 71 11.70 -10.89 -12.64
C TRP A 71 10.94 -12.17 -12.92
N ILE A 72 10.49 -12.87 -11.89
CA ILE A 72 9.62 -14.03 -12.04
C ILE A 72 8.19 -13.63 -11.69
N ALA A 73 7.27 -13.95 -12.59
CA ALA A 73 5.84 -13.89 -12.37
C ALA A 73 5.23 -15.28 -12.61
N VAL A 74 3.96 -15.42 -12.23
CA VAL A 74 3.18 -16.63 -12.44
C VAL A 74 2.09 -16.28 -13.45
N ASP A 75 1.73 -17.19 -14.34
CA ASP A 75 0.58 -16.98 -15.24
C ASP A 75 -0.69 -17.66 -14.72
N ASN A 76 -1.81 -17.42 -15.42
CA ASN A 76 -3.10 -18.03 -15.09
C ASN A 76 -3.09 -19.58 -15.14
N ALA A 77 -2.09 -20.19 -15.78
CA ALA A 77 -1.89 -21.65 -15.82
C ALA A 77 -0.92 -22.13 -14.73
N ASN A 78 -0.60 -21.27 -13.76
CA ASN A 78 0.33 -21.48 -12.67
C ASN A 78 1.76 -21.80 -13.13
N GLN A 79 2.13 -21.36 -14.33
CA GLN A 79 3.49 -21.51 -14.86
C GLN A 79 4.33 -20.29 -14.50
N LEU A 80 5.57 -20.54 -14.08
CA LEU A 80 6.54 -19.49 -13.81
C LEU A 80 7.15 -18.99 -15.11
N PHE A 81 7.06 -17.68 -15.34
CA PHE A 81 7.67 -17.02 -16.49
C PHE A 81 8.52 -15.82 -16.07
N ARG A 82 9.39 -15.36 -16.97
CA ARG A 82 10.32 -14.27 -16.72
C ARG A 82 9.80 -12.96 -17.32
N LEU A 83 10.04 -11.85 -16.64
CA LEU A 83 9.74 -10.50 -17.09
C LEU A 83 11.06 -9.71 -17.13
N PRO A 84 11.36 -9.00 -18.22
CA PRO A 84 10.62 -8.94 -19.49
C PRO A 84 10.79 -10.24 -20.32
N GLU A 85 9.69 -10.89 -20.71
CA GLU A 85 9.72 -11.99 -21.68
C GLU A 85 9.86 -11.43 -23.11
N ALA A 86 10.40 -12.20 -24.05
CA ALA A 86 10.49 -11.80 -25.46
C ALA A 86 9.12 -11.48 -26.12
N ASP A 87 8.00 -11.82 -25.48
CA ASP A 87 6.69 -11.38 -25.89
C ASP A 87 6.53 -9.86 -25.63
N ALA A 88 6.52 -9.09 -26.73
CA ALA A 88 6.33 -7.64 -26.75
C ALA A 88 5.05 -7.17 -26.03
N ARG A 89 4.10 -8.09 -25.78
CA ARG A 89 2.89 -7.82 -24.98
C ARG A 89 3.19 -7.72 -23.49
N ARG A 90 4.13 -8.52 -22.98
CA ARG A 90 4.51 -8.59 -21.56
C ARG A 90 5.58 -7.57 -21.20
N THR A 91 6.47 -7.21 -22.13
CA THR A 91 7.49 -6.17 -21.89
C THR A 91 6.88 -4.80 -21.65
N ARG A 92 5.72 -4.50 -22.23
CA ARG A 92 5.03 -3.20 -22.12
C ARG A 92 3.90 -3.18 -21.09
N ALA A 93 3.78 -4.22 -20.27
CA ALA A 93 2.77 -4.31 -19.23
C ALA A 93 3.20 -3.57 -17.96
N SER A 94 2.22 -3.10 -17.21
CA SER A 94 2.41 -2.63 -15.84
C SER A 94 2.61 -3.83 -14.92
N PHE A 95 3.57 -3.74 -14.00
CA PHE A 95 3.87 -4.81 -13.05
C PHE A 95 4.17 -4.23 -11.66
N CYS A 96 3.97 -5.02 -10.61
CA CYS A 96 4.40 -4.72 -9.26
C CYS A 96 5.43 -5.74 -8.79
N ILE A 97 6.49 -5.25 -8.14
CA ILE A 97 7.53 -6.06 -7.50
C ILE A 97 7.14 -6.15 -6.03
N ASP A 98 6.62 -7.30 -5.63
CA ASP A 98 6.14 -7.54 -4.27
C ASP A 98 6.56 -8.94 -3.78
N PRO A 99 7.86 -9.13 -3.48
CA PRO A 99 8.40 -10.44 -3.19
C PRO A 99 7.93 -10.99 -1.85
N LEU A 100 7.54 -10.11 -0.92
CA LEU A 100 7.05 -10.51 0.37
C LEU A 100 5.67 -11.18 0.25
N TYR A 101 4.78 -10.61 -0.57
CA TYR A 101 3.49 -11.23 -0.90
C TYR A 101 3.67 -12.49 -1.75
N MET A 102 4.55 -12.46 -2.76
CA MET A 102 4.77 -13.67 -3.57
C MET A 102 5.31 -14.80 -2.71
N ALA A 103 6.34 -14.57 -1.90
CA ALA A 103 6.96 -15.62 -1.09
C ALA A 103 6.03 -16.20 -0.03
N SER A 104 5.06 -15.43 0.49
CA SER A 104 4.08 -15.94 1.46
C SER A 104 2.96 -16.74 0.81
N HIS A 105 2.62 -16.46 -0.46
CA HIS A 105 1.49 -17.07 -1.16
C HIS A 105 1.90 -18.14 -2.18
N THR A 106 3.18 -18.22 -2.53
CA THR A 106 3.72 -19.36 -3.29
C THR A 106 4.13 -20.46 -2.30
N ALA A 107 3.14 -21.18 -1.76
CA ALA A 107 3.42 -22.37 -0.96
C ALA A 107 3.92 -23.50 -1.86
N PHE A 108 4.99 -24.18 -1.45
CA PHE A 108 5.46 -25.40 -2.08
C PHE A 108 4.40 -26.50 -1.86
N ALA A 109 3.55 -26.75 -2.87
CA ALA A 109 2.83 -28.01 -2.89
C ALA A 109 3.88 -29.12 -3.00
N PHE A 110 3.82 -30.09 -2.08
CA PHE A 110 4.76 -31.19 -1.84
C PHE A 110 4.97 -32.16 -3.04
N ALA A 111 4.66 -31.77 -4.28
CA ALA A 111 4.72 -32.59 -5.49
C ALA A 111 5.21 -31.81 -6.74
N ASN A 112 6.28 -31.02 -6.62
CA ASN A 112 7.05 -30.45 -7.74
C ASN A 112 6.30 -29.53 -8.73
N LEU A 113 5.15 -28.96 -8.36
CA LEU A 113 4.57 -27.83 -9.11
C LEU A 113 4.12 -26.74 -8.13
N PRO A 114 4.50 -25.47 -8.34
CA PRO A 114 3.95 -24.37 -7.57
C PRO A 114 2.46 -24.26 -7.90
N VAL A 115 1.60 -24.72 -7.00
CA VAL A 115 0.17 -24.39 -7.05
C VAL A 115 0.03 -23.00 -6.46
N VAL A 116 0.39 -22.01 -7.26
CA VAL A 116 -0.11 -20.65 -7.02
C VAL A 116 -1.60 -20.74 -7.29
N THR A 117 -2.46 -20.19 -6.45
CA THR A 117 -3.83 -19.95 -6.92
C THR A 117 -3.69 -18.93 -8.06
N SER A 118 -4.39 -19.14 -9.18
CA SER A 118 -4.21 -18.38 -10.43
C SER A 118 -4.57 -16.88 -10.35
N THR A 119 -4.61 -16.34 -9.13
CA THR A 119 -4.99 -14.97 -8.78
C THR A 119 -3.94 -14.28 -7.91
N ALA A 120 -3.00 -14.99 -7.27
CA ALA A 120 -1.91 -14.38 -6.48
C ALA A 120 -0.81 -13.76 -7.37
N ASP A 121 -0.89 -14.01 -8.67
CA ASP A 121 -0.01 -13.52 -9.72
C ASP A 121 -0.29 -12.08 -10.17
N SER A 122 -1.38 -11.49 -9.66
CA SER A 122 -1.84 -10.18 -10.06
C SER A 122 -2.06 -9.25 -8.88
N MET A 123 -1.97 -7.95 -9.16
CA MET A 123 -2.31 -6.88 -8.23
C MET A 123 -3.25 -5.90 -8.91
N PRO A 124 -4.41 -5.59 -8.33
CA PRO A 124 -4.99 -6.18 -7.12
C PRO A 124 -5.30 -7.69 -7.23
N TYR A 125 -5.21 -8.39 -6.10
CA TYR A 125 -5.67 -9.76 -5.92
C TYR A 125 -7.20 -9.79 -5.88
N TYR A 126 -7.82 -10.43 -6.86
CA TYR A 126 -9.22 -10.85 -6.79
C TYR A 126 -9.54 -11.95 -7.82
N ASN A 127 -10.52 -12.80 -7.51
CA ASN A 127 -11.06 -13.79 -8.45
C ASN A 127 -12.41 -13.29 -8.96
N LEU A 128 -12.50 -12.95 -10.25
CA LEU A 128 -13.80 -12.69 -10.90
C LEU A 128 -13.99 -13.77 -11.96
N SER A 129 -14.61 -14.87 -11.55
CA SER A 129 -15.09 -15.87 -12.50
C SER A 129 -16.13 -15.21 -13.43
N GLY A 130 -15.90 -15.27 -14.75
CA GLY A 130 -16.88 -14.88 -15.77
C GLY A 130 -16.76 -13.46 -16.34
N GLU A 131 -15.89 -12.61 -15.79
CA GLU A 131 -15.66 -11.26 -16.33
C GLU A 131 -14.41 -11.25 -17.25
N PRO A 132 -14.46 -10.61 -18.42
CA PRO A 132 -13.34 -10.61 -19.35
C PRO A 132 -12.13 -9.81 -18.80
N ALA A 133 -10.91 -10.25 -19.10
CA ALA A 133 -9.67 -9.65 -18.56
C ALA A 133 -9.51 -8.13 -18.83
N TYR A 134 -10.16 -7.59 -19.86
CA TYR A 134 -10.13 -6.15 -20.17
C TYR A 134 -11.03 -5.30 -19.26
N SER A 135 -12.02 -5.89 -18.58
CA SER A 135 -12.84 -5.18 -17.58
C SER A 135 -12.10 -5.03 -16.24
N GLN A 136 -10.87 -5.56 -16.14
CA GLN A 136 -10.13 -5.77 -14.91
C GLN A 136 -8.67 -5.27 -15.03
N PRO A 137 -8.42 -3.96 -14.81
CA PRO A 137 -7.06 -3.47 -14.64
C PRO A 137 -6.33 -4.20 -13.50
N ARG A 138 -5.30 -4.98 -13.86
CA ARG A 138 -4.39 -5.70 -12.97
C ARG A 138 -2.93 -5.64 -13.46
N MET A 139 -2.01 -5.34 -12.57
CA MET A 139 -0.59 -5.48 -12.79
C MET A 139 -0.14 -6.92 -12.56
N PHE A 140 0.85 -7.39 -13.31
CA PHE A 140 1.56 -8.62 -12.95
C PHE A 140 2.30 -8.42 -11.62
N ARG A 141 2.11 -9.32 -10.67
CA ARG A 141 2.91 -9.37 -9.45
C ARG A 141 4.13 -10.23 -9.71
N CYS A 142 5.29 -9.69 -9.42
CA CYS A 142 6.57 -10.31 -9.70
C CYS A 142 7.54 -10.22 -8.51
N ALA A 143 8.51 -11.12 -8.52
CA ALA A 143 9.54 -11.25 -7.49
C ALA A 143 10.89 -11.58 -8.14
N PRO A 144 12.01 -11.22 -7.49
CA PRO A 144 13.32 -11.61 -8.00
C PRO A 144 13.47 -13.14 -7.96
N PRO A 145 14.20 -13.71 -8.91
CA PRO A 145 14.53 -15.13 -8.95
C PRO A 145 15.42 -15.47 -7.77
N ARG A 146 15.20 -16.65 -7.20
CA ARG A 146 16.19 -17.31 -6.37
C ARG A 146 17.34 -17.75 -7.27
N VAL A 147 18.56 -17.36 -6.91
CA VAL A 147 19.78 -17.87 -7.55
C VAL A 147 19.87 -19.37 -7.23
N SER A 148 19.44 -20.19 -8.18
CA SER A 148 19.54 -21.65 -8.15
C SER A 148 20.41 -22.07 -9.32
N THR A 149 21.33 -23.01 -9.10
CA THR A 149 22.24 -23.55 -10.12
C THR A 149 21.56 -24.48 -11.14
N GLY A 150 20.23 -24.44 -11.25
CA GLY A 150 19.42 -25.29 -12.14
C GLY A 150 18.32 -24.52 -12.89
N THR A 151 17.54 -25.24 -13.71
CA THR A 151 16.37 -24.73 -14.49
C THR A 151 15.19 -24.24 -13.64
N ASP A 152 15.31 -24.34 -12.33
CA ASP A 152 14.26 -24.10 -11.35
C ASP A 152 14.08 -22.60 -11.07
N LYS A 153 13.04 -22.03 -11.67
CA LYS A 153 12.68 -20.60 -11.66
C LYS A 153 11.84 -20.24 -10.43
N PHE A 154 12.38 -20.35 -9.23
CA PHE A 154 11.59 -20.03 -8.02
C PHE A 154 11.75 -18.56 -7.59
N PRO A 155 10.70 -17.91 -7.05
CA PRO A 155 10.85 -16.64 -6.37
C PRO A 155 11.76 -16.78 -5.13
N ILE A 156 12.33 -15.67 -4.67
CA ILE A 156 13.09 -15.65 -3.42
C ILE A 156 12.27 -16.16 -2.23
N SER A 157 12.93 -16.73 -1.22
CA SER A 157 12.27 -17.21 0.00
C SER A 157 11.71 -16.07 0.83
N THR A 158 10.71 -16.35 1.68
CA THR A 158 10.09 -15.36 2.57
C THR A 158 11.10 -14.68 3.47
N ALA A 159 12.08 -15.43 4.00
CA ALA A 159 13.14 -14.87 4.83
C ALA A 159 14.02 -13.87 4.05
N LEU A 160 14.37 -14.18 2.80
CA LEU A 160 15.15 -13.27 1.96
C LEU A 160 14.31 -12.06 1.51
N ALA A 161 13.03 -12.27 1.22
CA ALA A 161 12.10 -11.19 0.90
C ALA A 161 11.92 -10.23 2.08
N GLN A 162 11.75 -10.76 3.31
CA GLN A 162 11.75 -9.96 4.53
C GLN A 162 13.05 -9.18 4.67
N HIS A 163 14.20 -9.81 4.46
CA HIS A 163 15.48 -9.14 4.61
C HIS A 163 15.70 -7.97 3.63
N VAL A 164 15.19 -8.07 2.40
CA VAL A 164 15.40 -7.03 1.37
C VAL A 164 14.28 -5.97 1.37
N PHE A 165 13.04 -6.37 1.64
CA PHE A 165 11.86 -5.52 1.47
C PHE A 165 11.24 -5.02 2.79
N THR A 166 11.91 -5.23 3.92
CA THR A 166 11.48 -4.68 5.22
C THR A 166 12.55 -3.82 5.87
N SER A 167 12.13 -2.89 6.73
CA SER A 167 13.03 -2.03 7.48
C SER A 167 13.73 -2.82 8.58
N HIS A 168 15.05 -2.61 8.66
CA HIS A 168 15.90 -3.17 9.70
C HIS A 168 16.32 -2.13 10.75
N ASP A 169 15.83 -0.88 10.61
CA ASP A 169 16.19 0.23 11.49
C ASP A 169 15.36 0.24 12.78
N ASP A 170 14.16 -0.37 12.79
CA ASP A 170 13.38 -0.59 14.01
C ASP A 170 13.89 -1.82 14.77
N LEU A 171 15.06 -1.66 15.37
CA LEU A 171 15.71 -2.68 16.17
C LEU A 171 14.81 -3.11 17.33
N SER A 172 14.66 -4.42 17.52
CA SER A 172 13.97 -4.94 18.69
C SER A 172 14.93 -5.04 19.86
N PHE A 173 14.49 -4.50 21.00
CA PHE A 173 15.19 -4.61 22.27
C PHE A 173 14.26 -5.18 23.32
N VAL A 174 14.80 -6.05 24.17
CA VAL A 174 14.12 -6.48 25.39
C VAL A 174 14.58 -5.56 26.51
N ARG A 175 13.62 -4.87 27.12
CA ARG A 175 13.88 -4.11 28.34
C ARG A 175 13.79 -5.10 29.52
N PRO A 176 14.85 -5.26 30.32
CA PRO A 176 14.77 -6.08 31.52
C PRO A 176 13.68 -5.57 32.47
N ASN A 177 13.12 -6.46 33.29
CA ASN A 177 12.15 -6.08 34.33
C ASN A 177 12.74 -5.03 35.28
N ASP A 178 14.04 -5.13 35.55
CA ASP A 178 14.80 -4.08 36.23
C ASP A 178 15.02 -2.87 35.31
N ARG A 179 14.34 -1.76 35.63
CA ARG A 179 14.43 -0.50 34.89
C ARG A 179 15.78 0.22 35.03
N ALA A 180 16.62 -0.19 35.98
CA ALA A 180 17.98 0.32 36.11
C ALA A 180 18.92 -0.28 35.06
N LEU A 181 18.57 -1.43 34.48
CA LEU A 181 19.37 -2.06 33.43
C LEU A 181 19.03 -1.46 32.05
N PRO A 182 20.04 -1.30 31.18
CA PRO A 182 19.82 -0.84 29.82
C PRO A 182 19.05 -1.90 29.00
N PRO A 183 18.31 -1.48 27.96
CA PRO A 183 17.67 -2.42 27.03
C PRO A 183 18.72 -3.25 26.29
N VAL A 184 18.44 -4.54 26.09
CA VAL A 184 19.33 -5.49 25.41
C VAL A 184 18.81 -5.80 24.02
N GLN A 185 19.66 -5.67 23.01
CA GLN A 185 19.31 -6.00 21.62
C GLN A 185 19.09 -7.50 21.45
N THR A 186 17.99 -7.87 20.79
CA THR A 186 17.71 -9.26 20.46
C THR A 186 18.29 -9.62 19.10
N TYR A 187 18.68 -10.89 18.96
CA TYR A 187 19.30 -11.42 17.76
C TYR A 187 18.65 -12.74 17.35
N ASN A 188 18.36 -12.88 16.06
CA ASN A 188 17.91 -14.13 15.45
C ASN A 188 19.11 -15.01 15.17
N ARG A 189 18.99 -16.30 15.47
CA ARG A 189 19.93 -17.32 15.00
C ARG A 189 19.50 -17.73 13.58
N ILE A 190 20.46 -17.79 12.65
CA ILE A 190 20.15 -17.96 11.22
C ILE A 190 19.62 -19.37 10.87
N ASN A 191 19.71 -20.37 11.76
CA ASN A 191 19.35 -21.77 11.48
C ASN A 191 18.50 -22.43 12.59
N ASP A 192 17.37 -21.86 12.99
CA ASP A 192 16.54 -22.42 14.07
C ASP A 192 15.51 -23.47 13.58
N THR A 193 15.89 -24.33 12.64
CA THR A 193 15.03 -25.47 12.25
C THR A 193 15.15 -26.63 13.24
N ASN A 194 16.19 -26.67 14.07
CA ASN A 194 16.35 -27.66 15.13
C ASN A 194 17.09 -27.05 16.34
N PRO A 195 16.42 -26.84 17.49
CA PRO A 195 17.03 -26.23 18.66
C PRO A 195 18.19 -27.04 19.26
N ALA A 196 18.36 -28.32 18.86
CA ALA A 196 19.46 -29.18 19.25
C ALA A 196 20.79 -28.92 18.50
N ASP A 197 20.75 -28.31 17.31
CA ASP A 197 21.93 -28.04 16.47
C ASP A 197 22.46 -26.60 16.65
N ALA A 198 21.99 -25.91 17.70
CA ALA A 198 22.29 -24.51 17.93
C ALA A 198 23.72 -24.33 18.47
N TRP A 199 24.70 -24.35 17.56
CA TRP A 199 26.08 -24.02 17.87
C TRP A 199 26.17 -22.60 18.45
N GLU A 200 26.90 -22.44 19.56
CA GLU A 200 27.06 -21.16 20.27
C GLU A 200 27.60 -20.02 19.39
N ASN A 201 28.29 -20.38 18.30
CA ASN A 201 28.93 -19.48 17.34
C ASN A 201 28.11 -19.27 16.05
N ALA A 202 26.84 -19.70 15.99
CA ALA A 202 26.02 -19.43 14.81
C ALA A 202 25.92 -17.91 14.57
N PRO A 203 26.10 -17.44 13.32
CA PRO A 203 25.99 -16.02 13.02
C PRO A 203 24.61 -15.50 13.46
N ARG A 204 24.63 -14.36 14.14
CA ARG A 204 23.46 -13.74 14.76
C ARG A 204 23.04 -12.54 13.94
N LEU A 205 21.81 -12.54 13.44
CA LEU A 205 21.23 -11.41 12.74
C LEU A 205 20.53 -10.50 13.76
N ARG A 206 20.70 -9.18 13.66
CA ARG A 206 19.94 -8.23 14.49
C ARG A 206 18.45 -8.43 14.21
N GLN A 207 17.65 -8.63 15.26
CA GLN A 207 16.20 -8.63 15.08
C GLN A 207 15.72 -7.19 14.88
N SER A 208 14.87 -7.00 13.89
CA SER A 208 14.06 -5.82 13.73
C SER A 208 12.59 -6.21 13.86
N LYS A 209 11.74 -5.27 14.24
CA LYS A 209 10.29 -5.48 14.23
C LYS A 209 9.71 -5.53 12.82
N GLY A 210 10.45 -5.06 11.80
CA GLY A 210 10.01 -5.06 10.41
C GLY A 210 8.73 -4.26 10.17
N ARG A 211 8.44 -3.25 11.01
CA ARG A 211 7.17 -2.50 10.96
C ARG A 211 6.95 -1.80 9.62
N PHE A 212 8.02 -1.38 8.95
CA PHE A 212 7.92 -0.85 7.61
C PHE A 212 8.32 -1.91 6.59
N SER A 213 7.54 -2.05 5.53
CA SER A 213 7.90 -2.82 4.35
C SER A 213 7.58 -2.02 3.11
N TRP A 214 8.14 -2.41 1.97
CA TRP A 214 7.87 -1.72 0.72
C TRP A 214 7.66 -2.70 -0.44
N MET A 215 6.96 -2.21 -1.46
CA MET A 215 6.87 -2.83 -2.77
C MET A 215 7.06 -1.76 -3.84
N ALA A 216 7.30 -2.16 -5.08
CA ALA A 216 7.36 -1.22 -6.20
C ALA A 216 6.25 -1.49 -7.20
N THR A 217 5.67 -0.45 -7.79
CA THR A 217 4.83 -0.56 -8.98
C THR A 217 5.52 0.16 -10.13
N VAL A 218 5.60 -0.49 -11.28
CA VAL A 218 6.23 0.03 -12.49
C VAL A 218 5.17 0.10 -13.58
N VAL A 219 4.86 1.31 -14.01
CA VAL A 219 3.79 1.59 -14.97
C VAL A 219 4.41 2.31 -16.17
N PRO A 220 4.15 1.89 -17.42
CA PRO A 220 4.60 2.64 -18.58
C PRO A 220 4.10 4.08 -18.55
N GLU A 221 4.98 5.03 -18.85
CA GLU A 221 4.54 6.42 -18.98
C GLU A 221 3.81 6.59 -20.32
N ILE A 222 2.76 7.38 -20.31
CA ILE A 222 2.00 7.67 -21.52
C ILE A 222 2.12 9.16 -21.80
N ASP A 223 2.47 9.48 -23.04
CA ASP A 223 2.59 10.86 -23.48
C ASP A 223 1.23 11.53 -23.72
N ASN A 224 1.28 12.81 -24.05
CA ASN A 224 0.09 13.62 -24.33
C ASN A 224 -0.71 13.13 -25.56
N ASN A 225 -0.11 12.30 -26.41
CA ASN A 225 -0.75 11.71 -27.58
C ASN A 225 -1.30 10.31 -27.28
N ALA A 226 -1.47 9.97 -25.99
CA ALA A 226 -1.88 8.64 -25.53
C ALA A 226 -0.97 7.49 -26.01
N THR A 227 0.26 7.81 -26.43
CA THR A 227 1.27 6.85 -26.86
C THR A 227 2.11 6.46 -25.66
N ILE A 228 2.23 5.15 -25.43
CA ILE A 228 3.06 4.63 -24.35
C ILE A 228 4.51 4.78 -24.74
N SER A 229 5.26 5.43 -23.86
CA SER A 229 6.70 5.45 -23.94
C SER A 229 7.24 4.07 -23.56
N ASP A 230 8.01 3.48 -24.47
CA ASP A 230 8.81 2.29 -24.15
C ASP A 230 10.05 2.65 -23.33
N GLU A 231 10.52 3.89 -23.43
CA GLU A 231 11.73 4.39 -22.77
C GLU A 231 11.44 4.82 -21.33
N PHE A 232 10.30 5.48 -21.07
CA PHE A 232 9.99 6.03 -19.75
C PHE A 232 8.94 5.20 -19.01
N ARG A 233 9.26 4.84 -17.77
CA ARG A 233 8.31 4.20 -16.85
C ARG A 233 8.21 5.01 -15.57
N ARG A 234 7.03 5.02 -14.99
CA ARG A 234 6.80 5.54 -13.65
C ARG A 234 7.01 4.44 -12.63
N LEU A 235 8.02 4.62 -11.81
CA LEU A 235 8.27 3.83 -10.61
C LEU A 235 7.53 4.47 -9.44
N SER A 236 6.77 3.69 -8.70
CA SER A 236 6.20 4.09 -7.41
C SER A 236 6.69 3.12 -6.33
N ILE A 237 7.42 3.62 -5.34
CA ILE A 237 7.79 2.87 -4.14
C ILE A 237 6.70 3.07 -3.11
N VAL A 238 5.98 1.99 -2.79
CA VAL A 238 4.83 2.00 -1.88
C VAL A 238 5.29 1.47 -0.53
N ILE A 239 5.13 2.28 0.50
CA ILE A 239 5.60 2.00 1.86
C ILE A 239 4.41 1.64 2.73
N PHE A 240 4.51 0.48 3.37
CA PHE A 240 3.54 -0.02 4.32
C PHE A 240 4.03 0.15 5.75
N HIS A 241 3.10 0.31 6.68
CA HIS A 241 3.33 0.22 8.11
C HIS A 241 2.46 -0.89 8.70
N ASP A 242 3.09 -1.81 9.44
CA ASP A 242 2.50 -3.02 10.02
C ASP A 242 1.72 -3.84 8.97
N ARG A 243 2.36 -4.10 7.82
CA ARG A 243 1.77 -4.86 6.70
C ARG A 243 1.42 -6.29 7.14
N VAL A 244 0.14 -6.64 7.09
CA VAL A 244 -0.37 -7.98 7.45
C VAL A 244 -0.38 -8.88 6.22
N ILE A 245 0.56 -9.81 6.14
CA ILE A 245 0.58 -10.78 5.03
C ILE A 245 0.08 -12.10 5.59
N ASP A 246 -1.18 -12.41 5.30
CA ASP A 246 -1.80 -13.65 5.73
C ASP A 246 -1.32 -14.81 4.84
N PRO A 247 -0.53 -15.77 5.35
CA PRO A 247 -0.10 -16.93 4.56
C PRO A 247 -1.27 -17.87 4.21
N ALA A 248 -2.43 -17.72 4.87
CA ALA A 248 -3.57 -18.61 4.76
C ALA A 248 -4.69 -18.04 3.88
N ILE A 249 -4.36 -17.47 2.71
CA ILE A 249 -5.36 -17.28 1.65
C ILE A 249 -5.85 -18.67 1.23
N ASN A 250 -6.89 -19.15 1.91
CA ASN A 250 -7.62 -20.35 1.53
C ASN A 250 -8.17 -20.11 0.12
N GLN A 251 -7.89 -21.07 -0.78
CA GLN A 251 -8.02 -20.96 -2.24
C GLN A 251 -9.42 -20.63 -2.77
N PHE A 252 -10.43 -20.41 -1.92
CA PHE A 252 -11.84 -20.38 -2.31
C PHE A 252 -12.66 -19.20 -1.78
N ALA A 253 -12.11 -18.31 -0.94
CA ALA A 253 -12.79 -17.06 -0.62
C ALA A 253 -11.78 -15.99 -0.18
N PRO A 254 -11.83 -14.76 -0.72
CA PRO A 254 -11.21 -13.61 -0.06
C PRO A 254 -11.77 -13.55 1.36
N SER A 255 -10.93 -13.79 2.36
CA SER A 255 -11.35 -13.68 3.75
C SER A 255 -11.59 -12.21 4.08
N ASP A 256 -12.37 -11.92 5.13
CA ASP A 256 -12.65 -10.56 5.64
C ASP A 256 -11.39 -9.77 6.10
N GLY A 257 -10.18 -10.26 5.79
CA GLY A 257 -8.88 -9.67 6.05
C GLY A 257 -8.07 -9.31 4.79
N ASP A 258 -8.66 -9.40 3.59
CA ASP A 258 -7.99 -9.04 2.33
C ASP A 258 -7.28 -7.68 2.44
N GLN A 259 -5.96 -7.67 2.22
CA GLN A 259 -5.16 -6.44 2.21
C GLN A 259 -5.51 -5.52 1.03
N GLU A 260 -6.15 -6.06 0.00
CA GLU A 260 -6.33 -5.42 -1.31
C GLU A 260 -7.82 -5.29 -1.63
N LEU A 261 -8.40 -4.20 -1.14
CA LEU A 261 -9.81 -3.89 -1.33
C LEU A 261 -10.00 -3.21 -2.69
N LEU A 262 -11.00 -3.66 -3.44
CA LEU A 262 -11.31 -3.14 -4.77
C LEU A 262 -12.64 -2.41 -4.75
N PHE A 263 -12.67 -1.22 -5.33
CA PHE A 263 -13.85 -0.41 -5.53
C PHE A 263 -14.01 -0.06 -7.00
N ASP A 264 -15.26 0.03 -7.46
CA ASP A 264 -15.57 0.74 -8.70
C ASP A 264 -15.54 2.24 -8.45
N VAL A 265 -15.13 3.00 -9.46
CA VAL A 265 -14.95 4.46 -9.35
C VAL A 265 -15.82 5.17 -10.36
N ILE A 266 -16.64 6.08 -9.87
CA ILE A 266 -17.33 7.08 -10.68
C ILE A 266 -16.64 8.42 -10.45
N LEU A 267 -16.10 9.02 -11.50
CA LEU A 267 -15.55 10.37 -11.42
C LEU A 267 -16.72 11.37 -11.33
N LEU A 268 -16.73 12.20 -10.30
CA LEU A 268 -17.74 13.26 -10.12
C LEU A 268 -17.26 14.59 -10.72
N GLY A 269 -15.95 14.71 -10.96
CA GLY A 269 -15.31 15.87 -11.58
C GLY A 269 -14.54 15.49 -12.85
N SER A 270 -13.69 16.43 -13.30
CA SER A 270 -12.91 16.25 -14.53
C SER A 270 -11.83 15.17 -14.41
N GLY A 271 -11.27 14.95 -13.23
CA GLY A 271 -10.11 14.06 -13.03
C GLY A 271 -8.74 14.78 -13.02
N ILE A 272 -8.72 16.12 -13.17
CA ILE A 272 -7.49 16.91 -13.08
C ILE A 272 -7.03 16.95 -11.62
N ALA A 273 -5.74 16.68 -11.42
CA ALA A 273 -5.07 16.63 -10.13
C ALA A 273 -5.70 15.65 -9.12
N GLY A 274 -6.39 14.61 -9.61
CA GLY A 274 -7.30 13.78 -8.82
C GLY A 274 -8.74 14.28 -8.96
N GLY A 275 -9.29 14.90 -7.93
CA GLY A 275 -10.66 15.40 -7.90
C GLY A 275 -11.62 14.51 -7.13
N ASP A 276 -12.90 14.84 -7.19
CA ASP A 276 -13.95 14.13 -6.47
C ASP A 276 -14.38 12.87 -7.20
N VAL A 277 -14.43 11.77 -6.47
CA VAL A 277 -14.85 10.48 -6.99
C VAL A 277 -15.81 9.81 -6.01
N ARG A 278 -16.67 8.96 -6.54
CA ARG A 278 -17.51 8.05 -5.76
C ARG A 278 -16.92 6.66 -5.85
N LEU A 279 -16.53 6.11 -4.70
CA LEU A 279 -16.14 4.71 -4.57
C LEU A 279 -17.38 3.86 -4.35
N MET A 280 -17.45 2.71 -5.01
CA MET A 280 -18.56 1.77 -4.91
C MET A 280 -18.06 0.36 -4.61
N THR A 281 -18.69 -0.33 -3.68
CA THR A 281 -18.43 -1.77 -3.47
C THR A 281 -18.95 -2.59 -4.63
N ARG A 282 -18.31 -3.74 -4.87
CA ARG A 282 -18.76 -4.68 -5.90
C ARG A 282 -19.70 -5.73 -5.32
N PRO A 283 -20.88 -5.96 -5.93
CA PRO A 283 -21.83 -6.98 -5.47
C PRO A 283 -21.26 -8.40 -5.41
N SER A 284 -20.38 -8.74 -6.36
CA SER A 284 -19.77 -10.07 -6.47
C SER A 284 -18.60 -10.28 -5.51
N ARG A 285 -18.28 -9.29 -4.67
CA ARG A 285 -17.22 -9.35 -3.66
C ARG A 285 -17.83 -9.11 -2.27
N SER A 286 -17.15 -9.63 -1.26
CA SER A 286 -17.23 -9.17 0.13
C SER A 286 -16.76 -7.71 0.22
N GLY A 287 -17.50 -6.79 -0.39
CA GLY A 287 -17.39 -5.36 -0.17
C GLY A 287 -18.49 -4.97 0.80
N SER A 288 -18.16 -5.00 2.08
CA SER A 288 -19.06 -4.60 3.15
C SER A 288 -19.16 -3.08 3.23
N ALA A 289 -20.20 -2.58 3.91
CA ALA A 289 -20.20 -1.19 4.36
C ALA A 289 -18.93 -0.88 5.18
N ASP A 290 -18.43 -1.89 5.89
CA ASP A 290 -17.31 -1.77 6.81
C ASP A 290 -16.01 -1.45 6.06
N ASP A 291 -15.77 -2.04 4.88
CA ASP A 291 -14.57 -1.77 4.07
C ASP A 291 -14.48 -0.30 3.65
N LEU A 292 -15.58 0.29 3.14
CA LEU A 292 -15.63 1.72 2.85
C LEU A 292 -15.59 2.57 4.13
N SER A 293 -16.11 2.04 5.23
CA SER A 293 -16.11 2.72 6.53
C SER A 293 -14.73 2.76 7.17
N GLU A 294 -13.79 1.88 6.80
CA GLU A 294 -12.42 1.84 7.32
C GLU A 294 -11.46 2.78 6.58
N LEU A 295 -11.76 3.15 5.33
CA LEU A 295 -11.00 4.13 4.59
C LEU A 295 -10.95 5.46 5.37
N ARG A 296 -9.77 6.08 5.48
CA ARG A 296 -9.54 7.36 6.18
C ARG A 296 -8.87 8.39 5.28
N VAL A 297 -9.08 9.67 5.61
CA VAL A 297 -8.26 10.76 5.08
C VAL A 297 -6.79 10.49 5.37
N GLY A 298 -5.95 10.69 4.37
CA GLY A 298 -4.53 10.41 4.38
C GLY A 298 -4.15 9.00 3.90
N ASN A 299 -5.11 8.09 3.69
CA ASN A 299 -4.84 6.81 3.04
C ASN A 299 -4.49 6.99 1.57
N TRP A 300 -3.81 5.99 1.02
CA TRP A 300 -3.44 5.93 -0.38
C TRP A 300 -4.29 4.88 -1.10
N ILE A 301 -4.76 5.23 -2.28
CA ILE A 301 -5.45 4.31 -3.18
C ILE A 301 -4.77 4.35 -4.55
N MET A 302 -4.80 3.25 -5.27
CA MET A 302 -4.33 3.16 -6.63
C MET A 302 -5.53 3.14 -7.57
N LEU A 303 -5.62 4.11 -8.48
CA LEU A 303 -6.56 4.01 -9.59
C LEU A 303 -5.94 3.17 -10.70
N GLY A 304 -6.74 2.28 -11.27
CA GLY A 304 -6.39 1.41 -12.39
C GLY A 304 -7.44 1.54 -13.49
N GLY A 305 -7.01 1.61 -14.74
CA GLY A 305 -7.91 1.69 -15.89
C GLY A 305 -7.24 1.11 -17.14
N ALA A 306 -8.05 0.62 -18.07
CA ALA A 306 -7.55 0.26 -19.39
C ALA A 306 -7.44 1.51 -20.29
N VAL A 307 -6.39 1.55 -21.12
CA VAL A 307 -6.09 2.62 -22.06
C VAL A 307 -6.45 2.14 -23.47
N VAL A 308 -7.23 2.96 -24.19
CA VAL A 308 -7.57 2.83 -25.62
C VAL A 308 -6.60 3.73 -26.41
N PRO A 309 -6.15 3.34 -27.62
CA PRO A 309 -6.55 2.17 -28.40
C PRO A 309 -5.72 0.91 -28.13
N ALA A 310 -6.41 -0.24 -28.20
CA ALA A 310 -5.76 -1.54 -28.22
C ALA A 310 -4.98 -1.70 -29.52
N VAL A 311 -3.67 -1.44 -29.51
CA VAL A 311 -2.81 -1.75 -30.65
C VAL A 311 -2.77 -3.27 -30.81
N ASN A 312 -3.24 -3.79 -31.94
CA ASN A 312 -3.39 -5.23 -32.22
C ASN A 312 -4.28 -5.99 -31.21
N GLY A 313 -5.31 -5.33 -30.66
CA GLY A 313 -6.24 -5.97 -29.71
C GLY A 313 -5.67 -6.21 -28.30
N VAL A 314 -4.49 -5.66 -27.99
CA VAL A 314 -3.90 -5.73 -26.66
C VAL A 314 -4.27 -4.48 -25.88
N PHE A 315 -5.18 -4.65 -24.92
CA PHE A 315 -5.49 -3.61 -23.94
C PHE A 315 -4.30 -3.38 -23.05
N ARG A 316 -4.03 -2.10 -22.77
CA ARG A 316 -2.94 -1.70 -21.89
C ARG A 316 -3.53 -1.06 -20.67
N GLN A 317 -2.91 -1.25 -19.52
CA GLN A 317 -3.49 -0.86 -18.25
C GLN A 317 -2.59 0.17 -17.58
N GLN A 318 -3.20 1.27 -17.17
CA GLN A 318 -2.54 2.37 -16.50
C GLN A 318 -2.93 2.35 -15.03
N PHE A 319 -1.94 2.61 -14.18
CA PHE A 319 -2.13 2.71 -12.74
C PHE A 319 -1.48 3.98 -12.22
N ARG A 320 -2.13 4.64 -11.27
CA ARG A 320 -1.62 5.85 -10.61
C ARG A 320 -2.04 5.86 -9.14
N TRP A 321 -1.15 6.34 -8.28
CA TRP A 321 -1.41 6.45 -6.85
C TRP A 321 -2.00 7.82 -6.50
N TYR A 322 -3.01 7.81 -5.64
CA TYR A 322 -3.73 8.98 -5.16
C TYR A 322 -3.80 8.95 -3.65
N ARG A 323 -3.73 10.15 -3.06
CA ARG A 323 -3.96 10.34 -1.64
C ARG A 323 -5.39 10.81 -1.41
N VAL A 324 -6.08 10.18 -0.48
CA VAL A 324 -7.40 10.62 -0.02
C VAL A 324 -7.21 11.87 0.84
N VAL A 325 -7.76 13.00 0.44
CA VAL A 325 -7.65 14.27 1.18
C VAL A 325 -8.92 14.66 1.91
N ASP A 326 -10.06 14.22 1.39
CA ASP A 326 -11.36 14.41 2.03
C ASP A 326 -12.29 13.23 1.75
N MET A 327 -13.33 13.09 2.56
CA MET A 327 -14.33 12.05 2.40
C MET A 327 -15.66 12.42 3.04
N ALA A 328 -16.74 11.95 2.41
CA ALA A 328 -18.06 12.01 3.01
C ALA A 328 -18.08 11.31 4.38
N ALA A 329 -18.79 11.92 5.33
CA ALA A 329 -18.88 11.43 6.70
C ALA A 329 -19.55 10.05 6.80
N THR A 330 -20.47 9.74 5.89
CA THR A 330 -21.28 8.52 5.91
C THR A 330 -21.20 7.78 4.59
N THR A 331 -21.17 6.46 4.64
CA THR A 331 -21.44 5.61 3.48
C THR A 331 -22.93 5.68 3.14
N SER A 332 -23.25 5.68 1.86
CA SER A 332 -24.61 5.63 1.36
C SER A 332 -24.85 4.29 0.66
N VAL A 333 -26.11 3.89 0.55
CA VAL A 333 -26.51 2.70 -0.22
C VAL A 333 -27.12 3.20 -1.51
N MET A 334 -26.65 2.66 -2.63
CA MET A 334 -27.28 2.79 -3.94
C MET A 334 -27.73 1.41 -4.41
N THR A 335 -28.73 1.37 -5.27
CA THR A 335 -29.12 0.14 -5.96
C THR A 335 -28.47 0.18 -7.34
N ASP A 336 -27.71 -0.85 -7.69
CA ASP A 336 -27.14 -0.99 -9.03
C ASP A 336 -28.23 -1.35 -10.07
N TYR A 337 -27.84 -1.40 -11.34
CA TYR A 337 -28.76 -1.70 -12.44
C TYR A 337 -29.40 -3.10 -12.35
N ASN A 338 -28.79 -4.03 -11.61
CA ASN A 338 -29.32 -5.37 -11.37
C ASN A 338 -30.26 -5.44 -10.15
N GLY A 339 -30.57 -4.29 -9.52
CA GLY A 339 -31.34 -4.28 -8.29
C GLY A 339 -30.52 -4.65 -7.04
N THR A 340 -29.19 -4.76 -7.17
CA THR A 340 -28.30 -5.16 -6.07
C THR A 340 -27.87 -3.95 -5.27
N ARG A 341 -27.89 -4.07 -3.94
CA ARG A 341 -27.45 -3.00 -3.05
C ARG A 341 -25.93 -2.91 -3.07
N VAL A 342 -25.42 -1.73 -3.44
CA VAL A 342 -24.00 -1.39 -3.41
C VAL A 342 -23.77 -0.26 -2.40
N TRP A 343 -22.69 -0.36 -1.64
CA TRP A 343 -22.29 0.69 -0.73
C TRP A 343 -21.43 1.69 -1.49
N THR A 344 -21.67 2.97 -1.27
CA THR A 344 -20.92 4.04 -1.94
C THR A 344 -20.40 5.06 -0.94
N ARG A 345 -19.28 5.69 -1.28
CA ARG A 345 -18.69 6.78 -0.50
C ARG A 345 -18.01 7.77 -1.41
N ASP A 346 -18.37 9.04 -1.27
CA ASP A 346 -17.73 10.13 -2.00
C ASP A 346 -16.41 10.49 -1.30
N VAL A 347 -15.33 10.59 -2.07
CA VAL A 347 -13.98 10.91 -1.60
C VAL A 347 -13.31 11.89 -2.56
N THR A 348 -12.50 12.79 -2.00
CA THR A 348 -11.66 13.69 -2.78
C THR A 348 -10.25 13.14 -2.82
N LEU A 349 -9.73 12.99 -4.03
CA LEU A 349 -8.40 12.47 -4.30
C LEU A 349 -7.46 13.59 -4.74
N VAL A 350 -6.21 13.50 -4.29
CA VAL A 350 -5.11 14.33 -4.82
C VAL A 350 -4.05 13.42 -5.41
N GLY A 351 -3.65 13.73 -6.64
CA GLY A 351 -2.64 12.96 -7.36
C GLY A 351 -2.44 13.51 -8.77
N PRO A 352 -1.80 12.73 -9.67
CA PRO A 352 -1.63 13.12 -11.06
C PRO A 352 -2.98 13.19 -11.79
N ASP A 353 -3.02 13.85 -12.94
CA ASP A 353 -4.23 13.85 -13.76
C ASP A 353 -4.65 12.42 -14.13
N TRP A 354 -5.92 12.11 -13.89
CA TRP A 354 -6.58 10.89 -14.34
C TRP A 354 -7.33 11.13 -15.66
N ILE A 355 -7.02 12.22 -16.38
CA ILE A 355 -7.75 12.60 -17.58
C ILE A 355 -7.06 12.08 -18.83
N ARG A 356 -7.77 11.24 -19.59
CA ARG A 356 -7.61 11.20 -21.05
C ARG A 356 -8.96 11.40 -21.75
N PRO A 357 -8.98 12.15 -22.87
CA PRO A 357 -10.17 12.27 -23.73
C PRO A 357 -10.72 10.92 -24.19
N GLU A 358 -9.87 9.88 -24.30
CA GLU A 358 -10.31 8.52 -24.65
C GLU A 358 -11.14 7.83 -23.55
N TRP A 359 -11.12 8.35 -22.31
CA TRP A 359 -11.99 7.91 -21.20
C TRP A 359 -13.25 8.77 -21.04
N LEU A 360 -13.24 9.97 -21.63
CA LEU A 360 -14.30 10.99 -21.55
C LEU A 360 -15.18 11.09 -22.81
N ASN A 361 -14.83 10.40 -23.90
CA ASN A 361 -15.63 10.35 -25.13
C ASN A 361 -16.88 9.45 -25.00
N TYR A 362 -17.53 9.49 -23.84
CA TYR A 362 -18.90 9.04 -23.70
C TYR A 362 -19.76 10.23 -23.30
N LYS A 363 -20.71 10.57 -24.18
CA LYS A 363 -21.57 11.74 -24.06
C LYS A 363 -22.27 11.74 -22.69
N MET A 364 -22.04 12.80 -21.91
CA MET A 364 -22.81 13.12 -20.70
C MET A 364 -24.26 13.57 -20.98
N ASP A 365 -24.76 13.43 -22.21
CA ASP A 365 -26.12 13.85 -22.60
C ASP A 365 -27.21 12.81 -22.29
N GLU A 366 -26.84 11.63 -21.79
CA GLU A 366 -27.79 10.60 -21.35
C GLU A 366 -27.74 10.46 -19.82
N SER A 367 -28.90 10.18 -19.22
CA SER A 367 -29.07 10.17 -17.76
C SER A 367 -28.00 9.30 -17.07
N PRO A 368 -27.47 9.69 -15.89
CA PRO A 368 -26.48 8.89 -15.17
C PRO A 368 -26.92 7.45 -14.87
N GLU A 369 -28.23 7.19 -14.92
CA GLU A 369 -28.84 5.88 -14.67
C GLU A 369 -28.87 5.00 -15.94
N ASP A 370 -29.04 5.58 -17.14
CA ASP A 370 -29.02 4.84 -18.41
C ASP A 370 -27.59 4.48 -18.86
N ASN A 371 -26.60 5.29 -18.45
CA ASN A 371 -25.18 5.06 -18.73
C ASN A 371 -24.55 3.91 -17.94
N LEU A 372 -25.29 3.21 -17.08
CA LEU A 372 -24.76 2.01 -16.41
C LEU A 372 -24.88 0.74 -17.29
N MET A 373 -25.71 0.75 -18.34
CA MET A 373 -26.13 -0.48 -19.03
C MET A 373 -25.36 -0.86 -20.31
N ASN A 374 -24.60 0.02 -20.95
CA ASN A 374 -23.95 -0.29 -22.25
C ASN A 374 -22.42 -0.47 -22.22
N TYR A 375 -21.78 -0.46 -21.05
CA TYR A 375 -20.32 -0.35 -20.95
C TYR A 375 -19.63 -1.68 -20.61
N GLY A 376 -19.39 -2.47 -21.65
CA GLY A 376 -18.24 -3.38 -21.73
C GLY A 376 -16.89 -2.66 -21.93
N THR A 377 -16.87 -1.32 -21.87
CA THR A 377 -15.73 -0.47 -22.23
C THR A 377 -15.20 0.28 -21.00
N MET A 378 -14.24 -0.39 -20.32
CA MET A 378 -13.19 0.17 -19.45
C MET A 378 -13.64 0.93 -18.20
N ARG A 379 -13.89 0.18 -17.12
CA ARG A 379 -14.14 0.76 -15.80
C ARG A 379 -12.83 1.21 -15.13
N THR A 380 -12.81 2.44 -14.61
CA THR A 380 -11.81 2.84 -13.62
C THR A 380 -12.10 2.10 -12.32
N GLN A 381 -11.08 1.45 -11.77
CA GLN A 381 -11.14 0.76 -10.50
C GLN A 381 -10.19 1.42 -9.51
N ALA A 382 -10.55 1.43 -8.23
CA ALA A 382 -9.66 1.82 -7.15
C ALA A 382 -9.26 0.58 -6.36
N THR A 383 -7.96 0.41 -6.16
CA THR A 383 -7.42 -0.57 -5.21
C THR A 383 -6.95 0.18 -3.98
N TRP A 384 -7.53 -0.12 -2.83
CA TRP A 384 -7.03 0.32 -1.54
C TRP A 384 -6.20 -0.79 -0.91
N LEU A 385 -4.93 -0.48 -0.64
CA LEU A 385 -4.05 -1.36 0.11
C LEU A 385 -3.98 -0.92 1.57
N ARG A 386 -4.39 -1.80 2.48
CA ARG A 386 -4.32 -1.52 3.92
C ARG A 386 -2.86 -1.34 4.37
N GLY A 387 -2.63 -0.38 5.26
CA GLY A 387 -1.32 -0.12 5.84
C GLY A 387 -0.39 0.74 4.98
N VAL A 388 -0.77 1.16 3.76
CA VAL A 388 0.05 2.09 2.97
C VAL A 388 0.07 3.47 3.63
N VAL A 389 1.27 3.92 3.97
CA VAL A 389 1.51 5.21 4.64
C VAL A 389 2.11 6.27 3.72
N SER A 390 2.83 5.85 2.68
CA SER A 390 3.46 6.76 1.72
C SER A 390 3.73 6.08 0.38
N VAL A 391 3.71 6.89 -0.67
CA VAL A 391 4.11 6.50 -2.02
C VAL A 391 5.12 7.52 -2.54
N LEU A 392 6.28 7.04 -3.00
CA LEU A 392 7.31 7.86 -3.61
C LEU A 392 7.36 7.55 -5.11
N GLU A 393 7.11 8.54 -5.95
CA GLU A 393 7.14 8.37 -7.40
C GLU A 393 8.43 8.90 -8.02
N LYS A 394 8.93 8.22 -9.04
CA LYS A 394 10.06 8.64 -9.88
C LYS A 394 9.85 8.14 -11.31
N THR A 395 10.12 8.99 -12.30
CA THR A 395 10.23 8.54 -13.69
C THR A 395 11.61 7.93 -13.90
N VAL A 396 11.65 6.70 -14.42
CA VAL A 396 12.87 5.95 -14.71
C VAL A 396 12.95 5.63 -16.20
N VAL A 397 14.17 5.54 -16.70
CA VAL A 397 14.46 5.19 -18.09
C VAL A 397 14.77 3.70 -18.16
N VAL A 398 14.12 3.00 -19.08
CA VAL A 398 14.34 1.58 -19.37
C VAL A 398 15.05 1.51 -20.72
N ARG A 399 16.38 1.54 -20.70
CA ARG A 399 17.23 1.36 -21.88
C ARG A 399 17.78 -0.05 -21.98
#